data_AF-A0A367QU22-F1
#
_entry.id   AF-A0A367QU22-F1
#
_cell.length_a   1.000
_cell.length_b   1.000
_cell.length_c   1.000
_cell.angle_alpha   90.00
_cell.angle_beta   90.00
_cell.angle_gamma   90.00
#
_symmetry.space_group_name_H-M   'P 1'
#
loop_
_entity.id
_entity.type
_entity.pdbx_description
1 polymer ?
#
loop_
_entity_poly.entity_id
_entity_poly.type
_entity_poly.pdbx_seq_one_letter_code
_entity_poly.pdbx_strand_id
1 'polypeptide(L)'
;MDVVLSAGFLQRRQDKLNELKDKIASLENQVTKGFPGLAQLLRSYSLILSEVKVVKAISDKASELITTVPDKAPLYTGIFINQIEATHGQIGFGIGQLPDVDNREAGELKGKLDSIRDLIRDIKKENDIQDIKRIFDNISTQYTDVQAILSRLVERILSSFELKS
;
A
#
# COMPACT_ATOMS: atom_id res chain seq x y z
N MET A 1 54.13 38.11 1.45
CA MET A 1 53.64 36.71 1.35
C MET A 1 52.51 36.42 2.35
N ASP A 2 52.47 37.08 3.51
CA ASP A 2 51.48 36.83 4.57
C ASP A 2 50.02 37.20 4.26
N VAL A 3 49.77 38.23 3.44
CA VAL A 3 48.39 38.68 3.12
C VAL A 3 47.64 37.70 2.21
N VAL A 4 48.36 36.96 1.37
CA VAL A 4 47.77 35.96 0.46
C VAL A 4 47.41 34.68 1.21
N LEU A 5 48.22 34.31 2.21
CA LEU A 5 47.96 33.16 3.09
C LEU A 5 46.75 33.42 4.01
N SER A 6 46.58 34.65 4.52
CA SER A 6 45.43 35.01 5.36
C SER A 6 44.12 35.10 4.57
N ALA A 7 44.14 35.67 3.36
CA ALA A 7 42.97 35.70 2.47
C ALA A 7 42.52 34.29 2.06
N GLY A 8 43.45 33.40 1.70
CA GLY A 8 43.14 32.01 1.37
C GLY A 8 42.62 31.18 2.54
N PHE A 9 43.02 31.50 3.78
CA PHE A 9 42.53 30.84 4.99
C PHE A 9 41.12 31.30 5.38
N LEU A 10 40.81 32.59 5.20
CA LEU A 10 39.48 33.14 5.41
C LEU A 10 38.47 32.61 4.38
N GLN A 11 38.86 32.52 3.10
CA GLN A 11 38.03 31.96 2.05
C GLN A 11 37.59 30.52 2.36
N ARG A 12 38.53 29.64 2.74
CA ARG A 12 38.20 28.25 3.11
C ARG A 12 37.26 28.13 4.30
N ARG A 13 37.32 29.06 5.27
CA ARG A 13 36.38 29.09 6.40
C ARG A 13 34.99 29.52 5.94
N GLN A 14 34.91 30.48 5.02
CA GLN A 14 33.67 30.95 4.42
C GLN A 14 32.99 29.81 3.64
N ASP A 15 33.74 29.06 2.84
CA ASP A 15 33.24 27.93 2.06
C ASP A 15 32.69 26.83 2.97
N LYS A 16 33.41 26.47 4.05
CA LYS A 16 32.92 25.52 5.07
C LYS A 16 31.67 26.03 5.79
N LEU A 17 31.57 27.33 6.04
CA LEU A 17 30.39 27.93 6.69
C LEU A 17 29.16 27.85 5.78
N ASN A 18 29.34 28.07 4.48
CA ASN A 18 28.27 27.93 3.49
C ASN A 18 27.83 26.47 3.36
N GLU A 19 28.78 25.53 3.29
CA GLU A 19 28.48 24.09 3.27
C GLU A 19 27.69 23.64 4.51
N LEU A 20 28.04 24.16 5.69
CA LEU A 20 27.31 23.90 6.94
C LEU A 20 25.90 24.49 6.91
N LYS A 21 25.72 25.70 6.38
CA LYS A 21 24.39 26.31 6.24
C LYS A 21 23.50 25.53 5.29
N ASP A 22 24.05 25.07 4.17
CA ASP A 22 23.31 24.26 3.21
C ASP A 22 22.92 22.91 3.82
N LYS A 23 23.80 22.28 4.61
CA LYS A 23 23.49 21.07 5.38
C LYS A 23 22.39 21.30 6.42
N ILE A 24 22.45 22.40 7.17
CA ILE A 24 21.42 22.75 8.16
C ILE A 24 20.07 22.98 7.46
N ALA A 25 20.03 23.75 6.37
CA ALA A 25 18.79 23.99 5.63
C ALA A 25 18.20 22.71 5.04
N SER A 26 19.06 21.80 4.56
CA SER A 26 18.64 20.46 4.11
C SER A 26 18.03 19.64 5.24
N LEU A 27 18.68 19.58 6.41
CA LEU A 27 18.17 18.90 7.61
C LEU A 27 16.86 19.51 8.10
N GLU A 28 16.76 20.84 8.17
CA GLU A 28 15.53 21.53 8.56
C GLU A 28 14.38 21.20 7.61
N ASN A 29 14.63 21.15 6.30
CA ASN A 29 13.63 20.77 5.31
C ASN A 29 13.22 19.28 5.43
N GLN A 30 14.16 18.38 5.69
CA GLN A 30 13.87 16.97 5.96
C GLN A 30 13.00 16.81 7.22
N VAL A 31 13.28 17.55 8.29
CA VAL A 31 12.52 17.49 9.54
C VAL A 31 11.12 18.07 9.36
N THR A 32 11.01 19.26 8.76
CA THR A 32 9.74 20.00 8.67
C THR A 32 8.78 19.45 7.62
N LYS A 33 9.29 18.88 6.51
CA LYS A 33 8.43 18.36 5.43
C LYS A 33 8.49 16.84 5.29
N GLY A 34 9.65 16.24 5.53
CA GLY A 34 9.87 14.80 5.36
C GLY A 34 9.04 13.96 6.34
N PHE A 35 9.14 14.23 7.65
CA PHE A 35 8.42 13.43 8.65
C PHE A 35 6.89 13.54 8.54
N PRO A 36 6.27 14.73 8.38
CA PRO A 36 4.83 14.81 8.18
C PRO A 36 4.36 14.10 6.90
N GLY A 37 5.13 14.20 5.80
CA GLY A 37 4.83 13.50 4.56
C GLY A 37 4.88 11.99 4.72
N LEU A 38 5.90 11.46 5.40
CA LEU A 38 6.02 10.03 5.70
C LEU A 38 4.88 9.54 6.60
N ALA A 39 4.53 10.29 7.65
CA ALA A 39 3.43 9.93 8.54
C ALA A 39 2.10 9.85 7.79
N GLN A 40 1.84 10.79 6.88
CA GLN A 40 0.64 10.76 6.06
C GLN A 40 0.64 9.56 5.11
N LEU A 41 1.78 9.26 4.49
CA LEU A 41 1.94 8.11 3.60
C LEU A 41 1.66 6.79 4.34
N LEU A 42 2.26 6.60 5.52
CA LEU A 42 2.06 5.41 6.35
C LEU A 42 0.60 5.25 6.77
N ARG A 43 -0.11 6.35 7.07
CA ARG A 43 -1.55 6.29 7.35
C ARG A 43 -2.34 5.81 6.13
N SER A 44 -2.08 6.35 4.95
CA SER A 44 -2.75 5.93 3.72
C SER A 44 -2.54 4.43 3.45
N TYR A 45 -1.29 3.95 3.55
CA TYR A 45 -1.00 2.52 3.41
C TYR A 45 -1.69 1.67 4.48
N SER A 46 -1.72 2.13 5.73
CA SER A 46 -2.35 1.40 6.84
C SER A 46 -3.86 1.26 6.66
N LEU A 47 -4.53 2.31 6.15
CA LEU A 47 -5.95 2.28 5.84
C LEU A 47 -6.25 1.24 4.75
N ILE A 48 -5.50 1.28 3.63
CA ILE A 48 -5.66 0.32 2.53
C ILE A 48 -5.37 -1.11 3.02
N LEU A 49 -4.31 -1.32 3.79
CA LEU A 49 -3.99 -2.62 4.38
C LEU A 49 -5.10 -3.13 5.31
N SER A 50 -5.75 -2.23 6.05
CA SER A 50 -6.89 -2.58 6.89
C SER A 50 -8.08 -3.04 6.05
N GLU A 51 -8.40 -2.31 4.98
CA GLU A 51 -9.47 -2.68 4.03
C GLU A 51 -9.20 -4.04 3.39
N VAL A 52 -7.96 -4.28 2.94
CA VAL A 52 -7.50 -5.57 2.39
C VAL A 52 -7.70 -6.72 3.38
N LYS A 53 -7.36 -6.51 4.65
CA LYS A 53 -7.56 -7.53 5.71
C LYS A 53 -9.04 -7.82 5.95
N VAL A 54 -9.90 -6.78 5.91
CA VAL A 54 -11.35 -6.93 6.08
C VAL A 54 -11.93 -7.77 4.96
N VAL A 55 -11.68 -7.44 3.69
CA VAL A 55 -12.22 -8.22 2.56
C VAL A 55 -11.69 -9.64 2.52
N LYS A 56 -10.42 -9.85 2.86
CA LYS A 56 -9.86 -11.20 3.02
C LYS A 56 -10.64 -11.98 4.08
N ALA A 57 -10.86 -11.40 5.26
CA ALA A 57 -11.59 -12.07 6.34
C ALA A 57 -13.05 -12.36 5.96
N ILE A 58 -13.70 -11.47 5.20
CA ILE A 58 -15.05 -11.70 4.66
C ILE A 58 -15.02 -12.88 3.68
N SER A 59 -14.05 -12.95 2.77
CA SER A 59 -13.91 -14.06 1.82
C SER A 59 -13.62 -15.39 2.51
N ASP A 60 -12.72 -15.40 3.50
CA ASP A 60 -12.44 -16.59 4.33
C ASP A 60 -13.71 -17.07 5.03
N LYS A 61 -14.47 -16.13 5.63
CA LYS A 61 -15.67 -16.47 6.37
C LYS A 61 -16.79 -16.97 5.44
N ALA A 62 -16.91 -16.40 4.25
CA ALA A 62 -17.87 -16.85 3.26
C ALA A 62 -17.57 -18.30 2.82
N SER A 63 -16.31 -18.62 2.54
CA SER A 63 -15.88 -19.99 2.19
C SER A 63 -16.12 -21.00 3.33
N GLU A 64 -15.82 -20.61 4.57
CA GLU A 64 -16.09 -21.42 5.77
C GLU A 64 -17.60 -21.68 5.95
N LEU A 65 -18.43 -20.65 5.77
CA LEU A 65 -19.88 -20.77 5.90
C LEU A 65 -20.49 -21.67 4.81
N ILE A 66 -19.95 -21.63 3.59
CA ILE A 66 -20.39 -22.55 2.52
C ILE A 66 -20.12 -24.00 2.91
N THR A 67 -19.00 -24.25 3.55
CA THR A 67 -18.62 -25.60 4.00
C THR A 67 -19.50 -26.07 5.17
N THR A 68 -19.84 -25.17 6.10
CA THR A 68 -20.50 -25.52 7.36
C THR A 68 -22.04 -25.50 7.28
N VAL A 69 -22.61 -24.63 6.44
CA VAL A 69 -24.05 -24.47 6.24
C VAL A 69 -24.38 -24.21 4.75
N PRO A 70 -24.15 -25.20 3.87
CA PRO A 70 -24.31 -25.05 2.43
C PRO A 70 -25.74 -24.70 2.00
N ASP A 71 -26.76 -25.25 2.68
CA ASP A 71 -28.17 -25.01 2.34
C ASP A 71 -28.59 -23.54 2.49
N LYS A 72 -27.83 -22.75 3.26
CA LYS A 72 -28.05 -21.32 3.45
C LYS A 72 -27.15 -20.45 2.57
N ALA A 73 -26.25 -21.04 1.79
CA ALA A 73 -25.32 -20.31 0.92
C ALA A 73 -25.98 -19.28 0.01
N PRO A 74 -27.13 -19.57 -0.64
CA PRO A 74 -27.80 -18.57 -1.47
C PRO A 74 -28.23 -17.31 -0.72
N LEU A 75 -28.50 -17.39 0.58
CA LEU A 75 -28.97 -16.25 1.38
C LEU A 75 -27.86 -15.26 1.70
N TYR A 76 -26.66 -15.73 2.03
CA TYR A 76 -25.55 -14.87 2.48
C TYR A 76 -24.54 -14.55 1.38
N THR A 77 -24.48 -15.33 0.30
CA THR A 77 -23.50 -15.14 -0.78
C THR A 77 -23.62 -13.74 -1.39
N GLY A 78 -24.84 -13.29 -1.72
CA GLY A 78 -25.06 -11.93 -2.24
C GLY A 78 -24.65 -10.82 -1.26
N ILE A 79 -24.81 -11.03 0.04
CA ILE A 79 -24.41 -10.06 1.07
C ILE A 79 -22.89 -9.91 1.08
N PHE A 80 -22.16 -11.02 1.12
CA PHE A 80 -20.70 -10.99 1.13
C PHE A 80 -20.13 -10.42 -0.16
N ILE A 81 -20.68 -10.78 -1.32
CA ILE A 81 -20.24 -10.24 -2.61
C ILE A 81 -20.39 -8.71 -2.64
N ASN A 82 -21.53 -8.18 -2.22
CA ASN A 82 -21.77 -6.73 -2.22
C ASN A 82 -20.80 -6.00 -1.29
N GLN A 83 -20.48 -6.58 -0.13
CA GLN A 83 -19.48 -6.03 0.80
C GLN A 83 -18.08 -6.06 0.19
N ILE A 84 -17.67 -7.20 -0.38
CA ILE A 84 -16.37 -7.35 -1.04
C ILE A 84 -16.25 -6.35 -2.19
N GLU A 85 -17.27 -6.19 -3.04
CA GLU A 85 -17.25 -5.26 -4.17
C GLU A 85 -17.10 -3.80 -3.73
N ALA A 86 -17.85 -3.39 -2.69
CA ALA A 86 -17.76 -2.04 -2.16
C ALA A 86 -16.35 -1.73 -1.62
N THR A 87 -15.81 -2.62 -0.78
CA THR A 87 -14.47 -2.42 -0.21
C THR A 87 -13.37 -2.61 -1.26
N HIS A 88 -13.56 -3.47 -2.26
CA HIS A 88 -12.66 -3.57 -3.41
C HIS A 88 -12.54 -2.23 -4.16
N GLY A 89 -13.67 -1.54 -4.38
CA GLY A 89 -13.68 -0.22 -4.98
C GLY A 89 -12.89 0.82 -4.16
N GLN A 90 -13.02 0.77 -2.83
CA GLN A 90 -12.27 1.64 -1.90
C GLN A 90 -10.77 1.37 -1.95
N ILE A 91 -10.36 0.10 -1.94
CA ILE A 91 -8.96 -0.32 -2.07
C ILE A 91 -8.37 0.18 -3.38
N GLY A 92 -9.09 -0.01 -4.49
CA GLY A 92 -8.65 0.45 -5.81
C GLY A 92 -8.49 1.96 -5.89
N PHE A 93 -9.43 2.71 -5.32
CA PHE A 93 -9.32 4.17 -5.20
C PHE A 93 -8.12 4.58 -4.34
N GLY A 94 -7.97 3.98 -3.15
CA GLY A 94 -6.88 4.27 -2.22
C GLY A 94 -5.50 4.01 -2.83
N ILE A 95 -5.32 2.88 -3.51
CA ILE A 95 -4.08 2.57 -4.23
C ILE A 95 -3.80 3.60 -5.33
N GLY A 96 -4.82 4.05 -6.06
CA GLY A 96 -4.69 5.08 -7.08
C GLY A 96 -4.31 6.47 -6.54
N GLN A 97 -4.42 6.71 -5.23
CA GLN A 97 -4.01 7.95 -4.57
C GLN A 97 -2.62 7.85 -3.92
N LEU A 98 -2.00 6.67 -3.90
CA LEU A 98 -0.65 6.52 -3.36
C LEU A 98 0.36 7.23 -4.28
N PRO A 99 1.34 7.96 -3.72
CA PRO A 99 2.42 8.56 -4.51
C PRO A 99 3.23 7.44 -5.20
N ASP A 100 3.75 7.75 -6.39
CA ASP A 100 4.38 6.82 -7.34
C ASP A 100 4.89 5.53 -6.70
N VAL A 101 4.04 4.50 -6.80
CA VAL A 101 4.43 3.13 -6.57
C VAL A 101 5.31 2.75 -7.75
N ASP A 102 6.47 2.13 -7.49
CA ASP A 102 7.32 1.58 -8.55
C ASP A 102 6.47 0.87 -9.62
N ASN A 103 6.74 1.20 -10.88
CA ASN A 103 5.93 0.78 -12.02
C ASN A 103 5.67 -0.73 -12.03
N ARG A 104 6.60 -1.54 -11.52
CA ARG A 104 6.42 -2.99 -11.43
C ARG A 104 5.39 -3.39 -10.38
N GLU A 105 5.56 -2.97 -9.13
CA GLU A 105 4.62 -3.28 -8.04
C GLU A 105 3.24 -2.64 -8.28
N ALA A 106 3.18 -1.46 -8.91
CA ALA A 106 1.94 -0.82 -9.34
C ALA A 106 1.20 -1.69 -10.37
N GLY A 107 1.92 -2.23 -11.34
CA GLY A 107 1.40 -3.18 -12.32
C GLY A 107 0.91 -4.47 -11.67
N GLU A 108 1.67 -5.03 -10.72
CA GLU A 108 1.29 -6.21 -9.95
C GLU A 108 0.00 -5.96 -9.15
N LEU A 109 -0.08 -4.86 -8.40
CA LEU A 109 -1.28 -4.48 -7.64
C LEU A 109 -2.49 -4.33 -8.55
N LYS A 110 -2.34 -3.62 -9.66
CA LYS A 110 -3.42 -3.43 -10.63
C LYS A 110 -3.90 -4.77 -11.20
N GLY A 111 -2.99 -5.64 -11.62
CA GLY A 111 -3.33 -6.97 -12.13
C GLY A 111 -4.07 -7.82 -11.10
N LYS A 112 -3.66 -7.75 -9.82
CA LYS A 112 -4.35 -8.43 -8.72
C LYS A 112 -5.76 -7.89 -8.51
N LEU A 113 -5.93 -6.57 -8.53
CA LEU A 113 -7.24 -5.95 -8.39
C LEU A 113 -8.18 -6.27 -9.56
N ASP A 114 -7.68 -6.23 -10.79
CA ASP A 114 -8.48 -6.60 -11.96
C ASP A 114 -8.90 -8.08 -11.90
N SER A 115 -8.00 -8.98 -11.48
CA SER A 115 -8.33 -10.40 -11.25
C SER A 115 -9.42 -10.59 -10.19
N ILE A 116 -9.36 -9.85 -9.07
CA ILE A 116 -10.39 -9.88 -8.04
C ILE A 116 -11.73 -9.37 -8.58
N ARG A 117 -11.73 -8.29 -9.37
CA ARG A 117 -12.94 -7.76 -9.99
C ARG A 117 -13.62 -8.80 -10.88
N ASP A 118 -12.84 -9.55 -11.65
CA ASP A 118 -13.38 -10.60 -12.51
C ASP A 118 -13.94 -11.77 -11.67
N LEU A 119 -13.25 -12.20 -10.61
CA LEU A 119 -13.80 -13.17 -9.66
C LEU A 119 -15.13 -12.72 -9.02
N ILE A 120 -15.24 -11.43 -8.64
CA ILE A 120 -16.48 -10.83 -8.12
C ILE A 120 -17.60 -10.87 -9.17
N ARG A 121 -17.28 -10.71 -10.46
CA ARG A 121 -18.26 -10.81 -11.55
C ARG A 121 -18.69 -12.25 -11.80
N ASP A 122 -17.76 -13.20 -11.69
CA ASP A 122 -18.02 -14.62 -11.92
C ASP A 122 -18.93 -15.19 -10.84
N ILE A 123 -18.65 -14.90 -9.57
CA ILE A 123 -19.47 -15.39 -8.44
C ILE A 123 -20.92 -14.88 -8.48
N LYS A 124 -21.17 -13.70 -9.08
CA LYS A 124 -22.54 -13.16 -9.29
C LYS A 124 -23.36 -13.96 -10.30
N LYS A 125 -22.70 -14.75 -11.14
CA LYS A 125 -23.34 -15.58 -12.18
C LYS A 125 -23.35 -17.07 -11.82
N GLU A 126 -22.61 -17.44 -10.78
CA GLU A 126 -22.44 -18.83 -10.36
C GLU A 126 -23.63 -19.28 -9.50
N ASN A 127 -24.05 -20.53 -9.72
CA ASN A 127 -25.10 -21.19 -8.94
C ASN A 127 -24.60 -22.45 -8.24
N ASP A 128 -23.45 -23.00 -8.68
CA ASP A 128 -22.84 -24.14 -8.00
C ASP A 128 -22.12 -23.70 -6.72
N ILE A 129 -22.51 -24.30 -5.60
CA ILE A 129 -22.01 -23.94 -4.28
C ILE A 129 -20.51 -24.23 -4.13
N GLN A 130 -19.99 -25.29 -4.77
CA GLN A 130 -18.57 -25.62 -4.71
C GLN A 130 -17.74 -24.61 -5.51
N ASP A 131 -18.25 -24.17 -6.66
CA ASP A 131 -17.62 -23.11 -7.44
C ASP A 131 -17.66 -21.75 -6.73
N ILE A 132 -18.79 -21.38 -6.10
CA ILE A 132 -18.88 -20.17 -5.27
C ILE A 132 -17.81 -20.21 -4.16
N LYS A 133 -17.67 -21.35 -3.47
CA LYS A 133 -16.62 -21.53 -2.44
C LYS A 133 -15.23 -21.32 -3.02
N ARG A 134 -14.93 -21.99 -4.13
CA ARG A 134 -13.63 -21.89 -4.83
C ARG A 134 -13.33 -20.45 -5.22
N ILE A 135 -14.34 -19.69 -5.67
CA ILE A 135 -14.17 -18.28 -6.01
C ILE A 135 -13.87 -17.45 -4.76
N PHE A 136 -14.54 -17.66 -3.62
CA PHE A 136 -14.19 -16.98 -2.37
C PHE A 136 -12.77 -17.31 -1.89
N ASP A 137 -12.34 -18.58 -1.98
CA ASP A 137 -10.96 -19.00 -1.65
C ASP A 137 -9.94 -18.27 -2.55
N ASN A 138 -10.24 -18.14 -3.84
CA ASN A 138 -9.41 -17.41 -4.79
C ASN A 138 -9.35 -15.91 -4.46
N ILE A 139 -10.49 -15.28 -4.12
CA ILE A 139 -10.53 -13.87 -3.72
C ILE A 139 -9.65 -13.66 -2.48
N SER A 140 -9.76 -14.52 -1.46
CA SER A 140 -8.92 -14.46 -0.25
C SER A 140 -7.43 -14.58 -0.59
N THR A 141 -7.08 -15.50 -1.49
CA THR A 141 -5.70 -15.69 -1.96
C THR A 141 -5.18 -14.45 -2.66
N GLN A 142 -5.94 -13.86 -3.58
CA GLN A 142 -5.53 -12.62 -4.27
C GLN A 142 -5.36 -11.45 -3.29
N TYR A 143 -6.22 -11.32 -2.27
CA TYR A 143 -6.05 -10.29 -1.24
C TYR A 143 -4.85 -10.54 -0.32
N THR A 144 -4.47 -11.79 -0.10
CA THR A 144 -3.22 -12.14 0.59
C THR A 144 -2.01 -11.64 -0.21
N ASP A 145 -2.03 -11.81 -1.54
CA ASP A 145 -0.97 -11.29 -2.41
C ASP A 145 -0.94 -9.75 -2.42
N VAL A 146 -2.10 -9.09 -2.50
CA VAL A 146 -2.20 -7.62 -2.40
C VAL A 146 -1.61 -7.13 -1.08
N GLN A 147 -1.94 -7.77 0.04
CA GLN A 147 -1.38 -7.45 1.34
C GLN A 147 0.15 -7.58 1.32
N ALA A 148 0.70 -8.67 0.77
CA ALA A 148 2.14 -8.90 0.70
C ALA A 148 2.86 -7.85 -0.17
N ILE A 149 2.27 -7.43 -1.29
CA ILE A 149 2.83 -6.36 -2.13
C ILE A 149 2.83 -5.03 -1.36
N LEU A 150 1.70 -4.66 -0.74
CA LEU A 150 1.59 -3.43 0.04
C LEU A 150 2.56 -3.40 1.23
N SER A 151 2.74 -4.51 1.95
CA SER A 151 3.71 -4.61 3.03
C SER A 151 5.15 -4.38 2.54
N ARG A 152 5.56 -5.03 1.43
CA ARG A 152 6.88 -4.81 0.82
C ARG A 152 7.09 -3.36 0.41
N LEU A 153 6.05 -2.69 -0.11
CA LEU A 153 6.11 -1.27 -0.46
C LEU A 153 6.35 -0.38 0.76
N VAL A 154 5.62 -0.62 1.85
CA VAL A 154 5.80 0.11 3.11
C VAL A 154 7.20 -0.08 3.66
N GLU A 155 7.69 -1.32 3.71
CA GLU A 155 9.06 -1.63 4.15
C GLU A 155 10.10 -0.87 3.34
N ARG A 156 9.98 -0.87 2.00
CA ARG A 156 10.90 -0.14 1.13
C ARG A 156 10.86 1.37 1.36
N ILE A 157 9.68 1.94 1.57
CA ILE A 157 9.53 3.38 1.88
C ILE A 157 10.26 3.71 3.19
N LEU A 158 10.06 2.89 4.23
CA LEU A 158 10.72 3.07 5.52
C LEU A 158 12.25 2.96 5.39
N SER A 159 12.77 1.92 4.72
CA SER A 159 14.21 1.74 4.49
C SER A 159 14.84 2.87 3.66
N SER A 160 14.09 3.43 2.71
CA SER A 160 14.57 4.57 1.90
C SER A 160 14.73 5.86 2.73
N PHE A 161 14.03 5.96 3.86
CA PHE A 161 14.12 7.07 4.79
C PHE A 161 15.32 6.92 5.72
N GLU A 162 15.65 5.71 6.15
CA GLU A 162 16.83 5.41 6.98
C GLU A 162 18.16 5.65 6.25
N LEU A 163 18.21 5.48 4.93
CA LEU A 163 19.42 5.69 4.13
C LEU A 163 19.71 7.17 3.81
N LYS A 164 18.81 8.09 4.16
CA LYS A 164 18.97 9.54 3.94
C LYS A 164 19.30 10.34 5.21
N SER A 165 19.42 9.66 6.37
CA SER A 165 19.93 10.21 7.63
C SER A 165 21.41 9.90 7.83
#